data_AF-A0A0Z8KZK2-F1
#
_entry.id   AF-A0A0Z8KZK2-F1
#
_cell.length_a   1.000
_cell.length_b   1.000
_cell.length_c   1.000
_cell.angle_alpha   90.00
_cell.angle_beta   90.00
_cell.angle_gamma   90.00
#
_symmetry.space_group_name_H-M   'P 1'
#
loop_
_entity.id
_entity.type
_entity.pdbx_description
1 polymer ?
#
loop_
_entity_poly.entity_id
_entity_poly.type
_entity_poly.pdbx_seq_one_letter_code
_entity_poly.pdbx_strand_id
1 'polypeptide(L)'
;MNTIFYQIQIDLFYLVLFFRYKEYIAIFADLGFKAFRTSIAWSRIFPTGFETEPNEEGLQFYDDVFDELLKYGIEPVITLSHFEMPYELAEKNGGFMSRDTIDQFIKFAEVVFKRYK
;
A
#
# COMPACT_ATOMS: atom_id res chain seq x y z
N MET A 1 4.33 -20.94 12.24
CA MET A 1 5.69 -20.69 11.71
C MET A 1 5.71 -19.94 10.37
N ASN A 2 4.59 -19.85 9.64
CA ASN A 2 4.55 -19.16 8.34
C ASN A 2 4.31 -17.64 8.42
N THR A 3 3.49 -17.14 9.35
CA THR A 3 3.06 -15.73 9.36
C THR A 3 4.20 -14.74 9.61
N ILE A 4 5.15 -15.09 10.48
CA ILE A 4 6.32 -14.25 10.80
C ILE A 4 7.26 -14.14 9.58
N PHE A 5 7.43 -15.22 8.82
CA PHE A 5 8.26 -15.21 7.60
C PHE A 5 7.65 -14.35 6.49
N TYR A 6 6.32 -14.42 6.31
CA TYR A 6 5.61 -13.56 5.36
C TYR A 6 5.65 -12.09 5.77
N GLN A 7 5.48 -11.78 7.06
CA GLN A 7 5.59 -10.41 7.54
C GLN A 7 7.00 -9.83 7.31
N ILE A 8 8.04 -10.60 7.61
CA ILE A 8 9.43 -10.19 7.35
C ILE A 8 9.67 -9.96 5.85
N GLN A 9 9.13 -10.81 4.96
CA GLN A 9 9.25 -10.63 3.52
C GLN A 9 8.51 -9.39 3.01
N ILE A 10 7.33 -9.09 3.57
CA ILE A 10 6.54 -7.88 3.31
C ILE A 10 7.33 -6.63 3.77
N ASP A 11 7.88 -6.65 4.99
CA ASP A 11 8.62 -5.52 5.57
C ASP A 11 9.93 -5.23 4.81
N LEU A 12 10.67 -6.27 4.38
CA LEU A 12 11.87 -6.14 3.55
C LEU A 12 11.57 -5.54 2.17
N PHE A 13 10.45 -5.94 1.56
CA PHE A 13 10.00 -5.38 0.30
C PHE A 13 9.59 -3.90 0.45
N TYR A 14 8.95 -3.53 1.57
CA TYR A 14 8.59 -2.15 1.85
C TYR A 14 9.79 -1.23 2.05
N LEU A 15 10.86 -1.69 2.71
CA LEU A 15 12.09 -0.90 2.85
C LEU A 15 12.75 -0.64 1.48
N VAL A 16 12.76 -1.65 0.62
CA VAL A 16 13.28 -1.54 -0.74
C VAL A 16 12.47 -0.55 -1.57
N LEU A 17 11.13 -0.64 -1.52
CA LEU A 17 10.27 0.32 -2.21
C LEU A 17 10.42 1.73 -1.64
N PHE A 18 10.44 1.89 -0.32
CA PHE A 18 10.42 3.20 0.31
C PHE A 18 11.65 4.04 -0.02
N PHE A 19 12.84 3.43 -0.04
CA PHE A 19 14.08 4.16 -0.28
C PHE A 19 14.62 4.07 -1.72
N ARG A 20 14.26 3.02 -2.48
CA ARG A 20 14.95 2.69 -3.73
C ARG A 20 14.00 2.30 -4.88
N TYR A 21 12.70 2.61 -4.83
CA TYR A 21 11.74 2.19 -5.86
C TYR A 21 12.20 2.48 -7.29
N LYS A 22 12.79 3.65 -7.57
CA LYS A 22 13.26 4.02 -8.92
C LYS A 22 14.29 3.04 -9.49
N GLU A 23 15.27 2.65 -8.68
CA GLU A 23 16.33 1.73 -9.09
C GLU A 23 15.78 0.34 -9.37
N TYR A 24 14.85 -0.14 -8.52
CA TYR A 24 14.26 -1.46 -8.69
C TYR A 24 13.26 -1.51 -9.85
N ILE A 25 12.48 -0.45 -10.07
CA ILE A 25 11.57 -0.33 -11.22
C ILE A 25 12.35 -0.34 -12.53
N ALA A 26 13.50 0.35 -12.60
CA ALA A 26 14.38 0.27 -13.77
C ALA A 26 14.85 -1.17 -14.05
N ILE A 27 15.23 -1.91 -13.00
CA ILE A 27 15.59 -3.33 -13.13
C ILE A 27 14.39 -4.17 -13.59
N PHE A 28 13.18 -3.92 -13.07
CA PHE A 28 11.98 -4.64 -13.51
C PHE A 28 11.67 -4.39 -15.00
N ALA A 29 11.89 -3.16 -15.46
CA ALA A 29 11.76 -2.80 -16.87
C ALA A 29 12.78 -3.54 -17.74
N ASP A 30 14.05 -3.58 -17.32
CA ASP A 30 15.11 -4.33 -18.00
C ASP A 30 14.82 -5.84 -18.09
N LEU A 31 14.16 -6.40 -17.06
CA LEU A 31 13.70 -7.79 -17.04
C LEU A 31 12.43 -8.03 -17.87
N GLY A 32 11.85 -6.97 -18.46
CA GLY A 32 10.70 -7.06 -19.35
C GLY A 32 9.35 -7.21 -18.65
N PHE A 33 9.24 -6.76 -17.39
CA PHE A 33 7.97 -6.81 -16.66
C PHE A 33 6.90 -6.00 -17.40
N LYS A 34 5.68 -6.54 -17.42
CA LYS A 34 4.50 -5.88 -18.02
C LYS A 34 3.51 -5.38 -16.98
N ALA A 35 3.57 -5.97 -15.79
CA ALA A 35 2.79 -5.57 -14.64
C ALA A 35 3.63 -5.80 -13.38
N PHE A 36 3.38 -4.99 -12.36
CA PHE A 36 4.01 -5.13 -11.06
C PHE A 36 2.95 -5.08 -9.96
N ARG A 37 2.87 -6.17 -9.20
CA ARG A 37 1.91 -6.27 -8.10
C ARG A 37 2.54 -5.76 -6.81
N THR A 38 1.86 -4.84 -6.16
CA THR A 38 2.21 -4.34 -4.82
C THR A 38 0.93 -4.01 -4.04
N SER A 39 1.07 -3.52 -2.82
CA SER A 39 -0.03 -3.03 -1.98
C SER A 39 0.17 -1.58 -1.58
N ILE A 40 -0.94 -0.87 -1.43
CA ILE A 40 -0.96 0.43 -0.76
C ILE A 40 -1.12 0.14 0.72
N ALA A 41 -0.14 0.57 1.51
CA ALA A 41 -0.17 0.42 2.95
C ALA A 41 -1.24 1.33 3.52
N TRP A 42 -2.31 0.72 4.07
CA TRP A 42 -3.42 1.45 4.65
C TRP A 42 -2.93 2.42 5.73
N SER A 43 -2.01 2.00 6.58
CA SER A 43 -1.38 2.84 7.62
C SER A 43 -0.56 4.02 7.07
N ARG A 44 -0.18 4.04 5.78
CA ARG A 44 0.45 5.24 5.19
C ARG A 44 -0.58 6.30 4.84
N ILE A 45 -1.81 5.89 4.50
CA ILE A 45 -2.89 6.80 4.10
C ILE A 45 -3.72 7.21 5.33
N PHE A 46 -3.97 6.28 6.25
CA PHE A 46 -4.67 6.51 7.52
C PHE A 46 -3.88 5.83 8.66
N PRO A 47 -2.92 6.53 9.30
CA PRO A 47 -2.00 5.95 10.28
C PRO A 47 -2.65 5.17 11.42
N THR A 48 -3.73 5.71 11.98
CA THR A 48 -4.54 5.07 13.03
C THR A 48 -5.78 4.40 12.46
N GLY A 49 -6.23 4.81 11.27
CA GLY A 49 -7.48 4.37 10.64
C GLY A 49 -8.67 5.28 10.93
N PHE A 50 -8.56 6.13 11.95
CA PHE A 50 -9.66 6.96 12.46
C PHE A 50 -9.64 8.40 11.94
N GLU A 51 -8.58 8.82 11.25
CA GLU A 51 -8.45 10.18 10.73
C GLU A 51 -9.55 10.49 9.71
N THR A 52 -10.04 11.73 9.70
CA THR A 52 -11.04 12.15 8.71
C THR A 52 -10.40 12.38 7.34
N GLU A 53 -9.22 12.97 7.33
CA GLU A 53 -8.45 13.28 6.12
C GLU A 53 -7.30 12.28 5.93
N PRO A 54 -6.96 11.93 4.68
CA PRO A 54 -5.82 11.07 4.40
C PRO A 54 -4.51 11.82 4.61
N ASN A 55 -3.45 11.05 4.88
CA ASN A 55 -2.09 11.55 4.92
C ASN A 55 -1.55 11.78 3.49
N GLU A 56 -1.39 13.05 3.10
CA GLU A 56 -0.95 13.45 1.76
C GLU A 56 0.46 12.95 1.43
N GLU A 57 1.38 12.90 2.40
CA GLU A 57 2.73 12.35 2.15
C GLU A 57 2.67 10.87 1.73
N GLY A 58 1.72 10.12 2.31
CA GLY A 58 1.47 8.74 1.92
C GLY A 58 0.93 8.63 0.51
N LEU A 59 0.00 9.50 0.13
CA LEU A 59 -0.57 9.53 -1.23
C LEU A 59 0.48 9.90 -2.27
N GLN A 60 1.27 10.96 -2.02
CA GLN A 60 2.32 11.43 -2.91
C GLN A 60 3.38 10.37 -3.15
N PHE A 61 3.75 9.60 -2.11
CA PHE A 61 4.68 8.48 -2.28
C PHE A 61 4.20 7.47 -3.33
N TYR A 62 2.91 7.11 -3.30
CA TYR A 62 2.35 6.18 -4.27
C TYR A 62 2.13 6.82 -5.65
N ASP A 63 1.85 8.12 -5.74
CA ASP A 63 1.88 8.86 -7.02
C ASP A 63 3.26 8.68 -7.67
N ASP A 64 4.34 8.98 -6.93
CA ASP A 64 5.71 8.88 -7.45
C ASP A 64 6.08 7.45 -7.88
N VAL A 65 5.65 6.43 -7.12
CA VAL A 65 5.91 5.02 -7.44
C VAL A 65 5.14 4.60 -8.70
N PHE A 66 3.87 5.00 -8.83
CA PHE A 66 3.05 4.63 -9.98
C PHE A 66 3.48 5.37 -11.24
N ASP A 67 3.82 6.65 -11.14
CA ASP A 67 4.39 7.43 -12.23
C ASP A 67 5.69 6.80 -12.75
N GLU A 68 6.56 6.33 -11.84
CA GLU A 68 7.80 5.66 -12.25
C GLU A 68 7.51 4.30 -12.91
N LEU A 69 6.56 3.49 -12.42
CA LEU A 69 6.15 2.24 -13.09
C LEU A 69 5.61 2.51 -14.51
N LEU A 70 4.69 3.47 -14.63
CA LEU A 70 4.04 3.84 -15.89
C LEU A 70 5.03 4.42 -16.90
N LYS A 71 6.04 5.18 -16.44
CA LYS A 71 7.14 5.67 -17.27
C LYS A 71 7.89 4.55 -17.99
N TYR A 72 7.98 3.36 -17.38
CA TYR A 72 8.58 2.16 -17.99
C TYR A 72 7.56 1.25 -18.68
N GLY A 73 6.28 1.62 -18.75
CA GLY A 73 5.21 0.81 -19.33
C GLY A 73 4.88 -0.43 -18.50
N ILE A 74 5.10 -0.38 -17.18
CA ILE A 74 4.76 -1.45 -16.24
C ILE A 74 3.42 -1.12 -15.58
N GLU A 75 2.42 -1.98 -15.76
CA GLU A 75 1.09 -1.79 -15.18
C GLU A 75 1.08 -2.02 -13.66
N PRO A 76 0.64 -1.05 -12.82
CA PRO A 76 0.48 -1.27 -11.40
C PRO A 76 -0.71 -2.20 -11.09
N VAL A 77 -0.47 -3.28 -10.34
CA VAL A 77 -1.54 -4.17 -9.85
C VAL A 77 -1.64 -4.05 -8.34
N ILE A 78 -2.63 -3.30 -7.87
CA ILE A 78 -2.69 -2.88 -6.46
C ILE A 78 -3.59 -3.78 -5.63
N THR A 79 -3.05 -4.33 -4.55
CA THR A 79 -3.82 -4.98 -3.48
C THR A 79 -4.10 -3.97 -2.37
N LEU A 80 -5.38 -3.74 -2.05
CA LEU A 80 -5.77 -2.71 -1.06
C LEU A 80 -5.51 -3.11 0.40
N SER A 81 -5.70 -4.39 0.74
CA SER A 81 -5.47 -4.90 2.09
C SER A 81 -4.60 -6.14 2.02
N HIS A 82 -3.38 -6.03 2.55
CA HIS A 82 -2.38 -7.09 2.47
C HIS A 82 -1.66 -7.26 3.82
N PHE A 83 -2.42 -7.64 4.83
CA PHE A 83 -1.93 -7.92 6.20
C PHE A 83 -1.26 -6.72 6.91
N GLU A 84 -1.71 -5.51 6.59
CA GLU A 84 -1.05 -4.26 7.02
C GLU A 84 -2.04 -3.18 7.50
N MET A 85 -3.14 -3.63 8.10
CA MET A 85 -4.12 -2.69 8.64
C MET A 85 -3.51 -1.83 9.75
N PRO A 86 -4.00 -0.60 9.98
CA PRO A 86 -3.54 0.26 11.06
C PRO A 86 -3.60 -0.48 12.41
N TYR A 87 -2.48 -0.46 13.15
CA TYR A 87 -2.37 -1.18 14.43
C TYR A 87 -3.44 -0.72 15.43
N GLU A 88 -3.66 0.59 15.53
CA GLU A 88 -4.67 1.14 16.44
C GLU A 88 -6.09 0.70 16.10
N LEU A 89 -6.43 0.59 14.80
CA LEU A 89 -7.72 0.08 14.35
C LEU A 89 -7.90 -1.39 14.74
N ALA A 90 -6.84 -2.19 14.62
CA ALA A 90 -6.85 -3.59 15.04
C ALA A 90 -7.02 -3.72 16.56
N GLU A 91 -6.30 -2.91 17.33
CA GLU A 91 -6.31 -2.94 18.80
C GLU A 91 -7.64 -2.45 19.39
N LYS A 92 -8.16 -1.32 18.91
CA LYS A 92 -9.37 -0.69 19.46
C LYS A 92 -10.66 -1.35 19.01
N ASN A 93 -10.73 -1.77 17.74
CA ASN A 93 -11.96 -2.31 17.15
C ASN A 93 -11.92 -3.83 16.91
N GLY A 94 -10.83 -4.51 17.29
CA GLY A 94 -10.67 -5.94 16.97
C GLY A 94 -10.48 -6.21 15.47
N GLY A 95 -10.10 -5.18 14.71
CA GLY A 95 -9.97 -5.21 13.26
C GLY A 95 -11.25 -5.64 12.55
N PHE A 96 -11.13 -6.48 11.52
CA PHE A 96 -12.28 -6.93 10.70
C PHE A 96 -13.34 -7.76 11.46
N MET A 97 -13.14 -8.05 12.75
CA MET A 97 -14.18 -8.62 13.61
C MET A 97 -15.26 -7.60 13.99
N SER A 98 -14.95 -6.29 13.97
CA SER A 98 -15.94 -5.23 14.14
C SER A 98 -16.49 -4.77 12.80
N ARG A 99 -17.80 -4.52 12.77
CA ARG A 99 -18.46 -3.89 11.60
C ARG A 99 -17.99 -2.47 11.37
N ASP A 100 -17.54 -1.78 12.41
CA ASP A 100 -17.08 -0.39 12.29
C ASP A 100 -15.91 -0.29 11.31
N THR A 101 -15.02 -1.30 11.31
CA THR A 101 -13.86 -1.43 10.41
C THR A 101 -14.22 -1.40 8.92
N ILE A 102 -15.45 -1.77 8.57
CA ILE A 102 -15.94 -1.72 7.18
C ILE A 102 -15.92 -0.27 6.68
N ASP A 103 -16.41 0.68 7.47
CA ASP A 103 -16.50 2.08 7.07
C ASP A 103 -15.10 2.72 6.93
N GLN A 104 -14.16 2.38 7.82
CA GLN A 104 -12.79 2.87 7.67
C GLN A 104 -12.10 2.27 6.43
N PHE A 105 -12.37 1.01 6.10
CA PHE A 105 -11.82 0.39 4.90
C PHE A 105 -12.42 1.00 3.61
N ILE A 106 -13.74 1.22 3.58
CA ILE A 106 -14.41 1.88 2.43
C ILE A 106 -13.85 3.27 2.22
N LYS A 107 -13.73 4.08 3.28
CA LYS A 107 -13.13 5.43 3.20
C LYS A 107 -11.72 5.38 2.61
N PHE A 108 -10.89 4.44 3.07
CA PHE A 108 -9.56 4.23 2.51
C PHE A 108 -9.61 3.87 1.03
N ALA A 109 -10.45 2.90 0.65
CA ALA A 109 -10.62 2.47 -0.73
C ALA A 109 -11.09 3.61 -1.66
N GLU A 110 -12.05 4.41 -1.21
CA GLU A 110 -12.58 5.56 -1.96
C GLU A 110 -11.51 6.62 -2.22
N VAL A 111 -10.68 6.94 -1.21
CA VAL A 111 -9.58 7.90 -1.36
C VAL A 111 -8.60 7.43 -2.42
N VAL A 112 -8.12 6.18 -2.33
CA VAL A 112 -7.12 5.68 -3.27
C VAL A 112 -7.71 5.46 -4.67
N PHE A 113 -8.96 4.99 -4.79
CA PHE A 113 -9.62 4.90 -6.10
C PHE A 113 -9.83 6.25 -6.75
N LYS A 114 -10.14 7.29 -5.96
CA LYS A 114 -10.29 8.65 -6.48
C LYS A 114 -8.94 9.24 -6.91
N ARG A 115 -7.85 8.94 -6.19
CA ARG A 115 -6.51 9.45 -6.50
C ARG A 115 -5.90 8.78 -7.74
N TYR A 116 -6.01 7.45 -7.86
CA TYR A 116 -5.28 6.65 -8.87
C TYR A 116 -6.18 6.09 -9.97
N LYS A 117 -7.11 6.90 -10.48
CA LYS A 117 -8.07 6.48 -11.51
C LYS A 117 -7.47 6.46 -12.92
#